data_AF-A0A7X5BZH3-F1
#
_entry.id   AF-A0A7X5BZH3-F1
#
_cell.length_a   1.000
_cell.length_b   1.000
_cell.length_c   1.000
_cell.angle_alpha   90.00
_cell.angle_beta   90.00
_cell.angle_gamma   90.00
#
_symmetry.space_group_name_H-M   'P 1'
#
loop_
_entity.id
_entity.type
_entity.pdbx_description
1 polymer ?
#
loop_
_entity_poly.entity_id
_entity_poly.type
_entity_poly.pdbx_seq_one_letter_code
_entity_poly.pdbx_strand_id
1 'polypeptide(L)' 'MVIHYDNWKAVFLEQRCQGTLEVWLESFTMMRGPKLYKLRAEPYEFADITLNSYYDWEFRNVHLVCAAMRP' A
#
# COMPACT_ATOMS: atom_id res chain seq x y z
N MET A 1 -6.77 -3.74 6.84
CA MET A 1 -5.72 -4.36 7.64
C MET A 1 -4.39 -3.86 7.14
N VAL A 2 -3.51 -3.49 8.06
CA VAL A 2 -2.15 -3.01 7.77
C VAL A 2 -1.21 -3.87 8.58
N ILE A 3 -0.11 -4.29 7.96
CA ILE A 3 0.97 -5.04 8.60
C ILE A 3 2.21 -4.15 8.56
N HIS A 4 2.85 -4.00 9.71
CA HIS A 4 4.10 -3.25 9.85
C HIS A 4 5.22 -4.23 10.17
N TYR A 5 6.27 -4.23 9.36
CA TYR A 5 7.44 -5.09 9.54
C TYR A 5 8.71 -4.28 9.31
N ASP A 6 9.44 -3.99 10.39
CA ASP A 6 10.61 -3.12 10.39
C ASP A 6 10.35 -1.80 9.63
N ASN A 7 11.04 -1.53 8.53
CA ASN A 7 10.86 -0.31 7.73
C ASN A 7 9.79 -0.44 6.64
N TRP A 8 9.04 -1.54 6.64
CA TRP A 8 8.06 -1.87 5.62
C TRP A 8 6.64 -1.82 6.18
N LYS A 9 5.75 -1.22 5.39
CA LYS A 9 4.32 -1.21 5.65
C LYS A 9 3.59 -1.86 4.48
N ALA A 10 2.79 -2.87 4.77
CA ALA A 10 1.93 -3.54 3.81
C ALA A 10 0.46 -3.18 4.09
N VAL A 11 -0.23 -2.64 3.10
CA VAL A 11 -1.61 -2.14 3.23
C VAL A 11 -2.54 -2.96 2.33
N PHE A 12 -3.61 -3.54 2.91
CA PHE A 12 -4.60 -4.36 2.19
C PHE A 12 -5.97 -3.66 2.02
N LEU A 13 -6.18 -2.56 2.73
CA LEU A 13 -7.39 -1.76 2.63
C LEU A 13 -7.03 -0.41 2.04
N GLU A 14 -7.65 -0.09 0.92
CA GLU A 14 -7.48 1.19 0.25
C GLU A 14 -8.66 2.10 0.58
N GLN A 15 -8.35 3.35 0.86
CA GLN A 15 -9.32 4.44 0.87
C GLN A 15 -9.29 5.11 -0.50
N ARG A 16 -10.40 5.07 -1.24
CA ARG A 16 -10.46 5.56 -2.63
C ARG A 16 -10.87 7.02 -2.70
N CYS A 17 -11.74 7.47 -1.80
CA CYS A 17 -12.08 8.87 -1.69
C CYS A 17 -10.89 9.67 -1.16
N GLN A 18 -10.55 10.72 -1.90
CA GLN A 18 -9.59 11.74 -1.51
C GLN A 18 -10.35 13.04 -1.18
N GLY A 19 -10.11 13.62 0.00
CA GLY A 19 -10.61 14.96 0.34
C GLY A 19 -11.65 15.02 1.46
N THR A 20 -12.85 15.49 1.13
CA THR A 20 -13.91 16.00 2.03
C THR A 20 -14.41 14.96 3.05
N LEU A 21 -15.38 15.36 3.89
CA LEU A 21 -16.01 14.51 4.91
C LEU A 21 -16.53 13.14 4.40
N GLU A 22 -16.72 12.99 3.08
CA GLU A 22 -17.08 11.72 2.42
C GLU A 22 -16.08 10.59 2.71
N VAL A 23 -14.81 10.92 2.98
CA VAL A 23 -13.78 9.98 3.45
C VAL A 23 -14.24 9.16 4.67
N TRP A 24 -15.01 9.77 5.56
CA TRP A 24 -15.50 9.12 6.78
C TRP A 24 -16.75 8.28 6.56
N LEU A 25 -17.43 8.47 5.43
CA LEU A 25 -18.64 7.75 5.06
C LEU A 25 -18.33 6.58 4.12
N GLU A 26 -17.25 6.69 3.34
CA GLU A 26 -16.88 5.66 2.37
C GLU A 26 -16.28 4.42 3.05
N SER A 27 -16.68 3.25 2.55
CA SER A 27 -16.11 1.98 3.01
C SER A 27 -14.74 1.73 2.40
N PHE A 28 -13.80 1.22 3.20
CA PHE A 28 -12.50 0.78 2.70
C PHE A 28 -12.67 -0.36 1.69
N THR A 29 -11.96 -0.27 0.57
CA THR A 29 -11.94 -1.30 -0.46
C THR A 29 -10.85 -2.31 -0.16
N MET A 30 -11.20 -3.60 -0.09
CA MET A 30 -10.22 -4.67 0.09
C MET A 30 -9.48 -4.97 -1.21
N MET A 31 -8.16 -4.82 -1.17
CA MET A 31 -7.30 -5.11 -2.30
C MET A 31 -6.94 -6.59 -2.36
N ARG A 32 -6.77 -7.11 -3.58
CA ARG A 32 -6.32 -8.49 -3.82
C ARG A 32 -4.84 -8.68 -3.54
N GLY A 33 -4.08 -7.59 -3.57
CA GLY A 33 -2.66 -7.55 -3.23
C GLY A 33 -2.36 -6.38 -2.28
N PRO A 34 -1.33 -6.52 -1.43
CA PRO A 34 -0.88 -5.43 -0.58
C PRO A 34 -0.19 -4.36 -1.41
N LYS A 35 -0.41 -3.09 -1.04
CA LYS A 35 0.52 -2.00 -1.39
C LYS A 35 1.68 -2.00 -0.39
N LEU A 36 2.91 -1.95 -0.89
CA LEU A 36 4.14 -2.01 -0.09
C LEU A 36 4.83 -0.65 -0.05
N TYR A 37 4.98 -0.10 1.16
CA TYR A 37 5.65 1.17 1.39
C TYR A 37 6.92 0.98 2.23
N LYS A 38 8.01 1.64 1.81
CA LYS A 38 9.23 1.78 2.62
C LYS A 38 9.17 3.07 3.40
N LEU A 39 8.84 3.02 4.69
CA LEU A 39 8.65 4.22 5.51
C LEU A 39 9.92 5.07 5.66
N ARG A 40 11.10 4.44 5.60
CA ARG A 40 12.38 5.16 5.68
C ARG A 40 12.70 5.97 4.42
N ALA A 41 12.32 5.46 3.25
CA ALA A 41 12.60 6.12 1.98
C ALA A 41 11.46 7.05 1.57
N GLU A 42 10.22 6.63 1.86
CA GLU A 42 8.98 7.31 1.47
C GLU A 42 8.06 7.45 2.68
N PRO A 43 8.31 8.45 3.56
CA PRO A 43 7.52 8.65 4.77
C PRO A 43 6.05 9.00 4.51
N TYR A 44 5.75 9.52 3.31
CA TYR A 44 4.42 10.03 2.96
C TYR A 44 3.59 9.06 2.10
N GLU A 45 4.11 7.88 1.79
CA GLU A 45 3.34 6.80 1.12
C GLU A 45 2.76 7.19 -0.26
N PHE A 46 3.32 8.20 -0.94
CA PHE A 46 2.84 8.69 -2.25
C PHE A 46 3.41 7.93 -3.46
N ALA A 47 4.08 6.81 -3.21
CA ALA A 47 4.76 6.03 -4.24
C ALA A 47 3.80 5.55 -5.35
N ASP A 48 2.54 5.28 -5.03
CA ASP A 48 1.52 4.87 -5.99
C ASP A 48 1.02 6.00 -6.90
N ILE A 49 1.16 7.26 -6.48
CA ILE A 49 0.73 8.44 -7.24
C ILE A 49 1.90 9.03 -8.03
N THR A 50 3.08 9.12 -7.42
CA THR A 50 4.22 9.90 -7.95
C THR A 50 5.20 9.05 -8.76
N LEU A 51 5.31 7.74 -8.48
CA LEU A 51 6.32 6.89 -9.13
C LEU A 51 5.73 6.03 -10.24
N ASN A 52 6.09 6.37 -11.49
CA ASN A 52 5.71 5.57 -12.67
C ASN A 52 6.31 4.15 -12.69
N SER A 53 7.39 3.91 -11.92
CA SER A 53 8.07 2.60 -11.83
C SER A 53 7.67 1.78 -10.60
N TYR A 54 6.65 2.21 -9.84
CA TYR A 54 6.22 1.53 -8.62
C TYR A 54 5.80 0.09 -8.89
N TYR A 55 4.92 -0.14 -9.87
CA TYR A 55 4.46 -1.48 -10.21
C TYR A 55 5.57 -2.35 -10.79
N ASP A 56 6.48 -1.79 -11.60
CA ASP A 56 7.64 -2.54 -12.10
C ASP A 56 8.54 -3.00 -10.95
N TRP A 57 8.74 -2.15 -9.94
CA TRP A 57 9.46 -2.52 -8.71
C TRP A 57 8.70 -3.60 -7.91
N GLU A 58 7.39 -3.48 -7.72
CA GLU A 58 6.59 -4.49 -7.02
C GLU A 58 6.66 -5.86 -7.72
N PHE A 59 6.54 -5.91 -9.04
CA PHE A 59 6.63 -7.16 -9.80
C PHE A 59 8.02 -7.81 -9.70
N ARG A 60 9.10 -7.02 -9.75
CA ARG A 60 10.46 -7.53 -9.50
C ARG A 60 10.64 -8.07 -8.08
N ASN A 61 9.88 -7.53 -7.13
CA ASN A 61 9.91 -7.93 -5.72
C ASN A 61 8.67 -8.74 -5.30
N VAL A 62 8.08 -9.51 -6.23
CA VAL A 62 6.86 -10.30 -5.99
C VAL A 62 6.99 -11.27 -4.81
N HIS A 63 8.21 -11.71 -4.48
CA HIS A 63 8.47 -12.54 -3.30
C HIS A 63 8.07 -11.85 -1.98
N LEU A 64 8.23 -10.52 -1.88
CA LEU A 64 7.77 -9.73 -0.71
C LEU A 64 6.25 -9.65 -0.67
N VAL A 65 5.61 -9.49 -1.83
CA VAL A 65 4.15 -9.47 -1.97
C VAL A 65 3.56 -10.82 -1.54
N CYS A 66 4.13 -11.93 -2.04
CA CYS A 66 3.74 -13.28 -1.66
C CYS A 66 3.97 -13.58 -0.17
N ALA A 67 5.07 -13.08 0.40
CA ALA A 67 5.34 -13.19 1.84
C ALA A 67 4.30 -12.43 2.66
N ALA A 68 3.93 -11.21 2.26
CA ALA A 68 2.91 -10.42 2.94
C ALA A 68 1.50 -11.03 2.84
N MET A 69 1.20 -11.76 1.77
CA MET A 69 -0.09 -12.45 1.58
C MET A 69 -0.28 -13.68 2.48
N ARG A 70 0.80 -14.22 3.07
CA ARG A 70 0.72 -15.32 4.04
C ARG A 70 0.78 -14.73 5.44
N PRO A 71 -0.35 -14.57 6.14
CA PRO A 71 -0.37 -14.03 7.49
C PRO A 71 0.35 -14.94 8.49
#